data_AF-X1FTY4-F1
#
_entry.id   AF-X1FTY4-F1
#
_cell.length_a   1.000
_cell.length_b   1.000
_cell.length_c   1.000
_cell.angle_alpha   90.00
_cell.angle_beta   90.00
_cell.angle_gamma   90.00
#
_symmetry.space_group_name_H-M   'P 1'
#
loop_
_entity.id
_entity.type
_entity.pdbx_description
1 polymer ?
#
loop_
_entity_poly.entity_id
_entity_poly.type
_entity_poly.pdbx_seq_one_letter_code
_entity_poly.pdbx_strand_id
1 'polypeptide(L)' 'MSEEEEKAKSMSAYVKFEVPEELQSKSLEALDLARTTGSVKKGTNETTKTIERGMAKL' A
#
# COMPACT_ATOMS: atom_id res chain seq x y z
N MET A 1 16.16 21.27 -12.39
CA MET A 1 15.07 20.28 -12.56
C MET A 1 14.44 20.15 -11.19
N SER A 2 13.17 20.47 -11.05
CA SER A 2 12.49 20.54 -9.76
C SER A 2 12.20 19.13 -9.22
N GLU A 3 12.24 18.98 -7.89
CA GLU A 3 12.04 17.70 -7.18
C GLU A 3 10.71 17.00 -7.56
N GLU A 4 9.70 17.78 -7.96
CA GLU A 4 8.42 17.29 -8.47
C GLU A 4 8.52 16.50 -9.79
N GLU A 5 9.41 16.90 -10.70
CA GLU A 5 9.57 16.22 -12.00
C GLU A 5 10.27 14.87 -11.87
N GLU A 6 11.15 14.71 -10.88
CA GLU A 6 11.84 13.44 -10.62
C GLU A 6 10.90 12.41 -9.98
N LYS A 7 10.03 12.87 -9.06
CA LYS A 7 8.99 12.05 -8.43
C LYS A 7 7.98 11.54 -9.45
N ALA A 8 7.56 12.38 -10.39
CA ALA A 8 6.66 11.99 -11.48
C ALA A 8 7.31 11.01 -12.48
N LYS A 9 8.61 11.14 -12.74
CA LYS A 9 9.36 10.27 -13.67
C LYS A 9 9.66 8.87 -13.09
N SER A 10 9.62 8.73 -11.76
CA SER A 10 9.82 7.47 -11.03
C SER A 10 8.53 6.68 -10.77
N MET A 11 7.35 7.27 -10.98
CA MET A 11 6.08 6.59 -10.71
C MET A 11 5.85 5.48 -11.74
N SER A 12 5.85 4.24 -11.27
CA SER A 12 5.56 3.07 -12.09
C SER A 12 4.18 3.17 -12.75
N ALA A 13 4.04 2.61 -13.95
CA ALA A 13 2.84 2.75 -14.80
C ALA A 13 1.49 2.35 -14.17
N TYR A 14 1.49 1.65 -13.02
CA TYR A 14 0.27 1.25 -12.31
C TYR A 14 -0.23 2.28 -11.29
N VAL A 15 0.55 3.30 -10.93
CA VAL A 15 0.16 4.31 -9.93
C VAL A 15 -0.63 5.42 -10.60
N LYS A 16 -1.89 5.59 -10.17
CA LYS A 16 -2.85 6.50 -10.82
C LYS A 16 -3.06 7.82 -10.08
N PHE A 17 -2.68 7.90 -8.81
CA PHE A 17 -2.85 9.06 -7.96
C PHE A 17 -1.71 9.14 -6.95
N GLU A 18 -1.47 10.35 -6.45
CA GLU A 18 -0.51 10.60 -5.40
C GLU A 18 -1.14 10.40 -4.02
N VAL A 19 -0.41 9.74 -3.12
CA VAL A 19 -0.84 9.53 -1.74
C VAL A 19 -0.12 10.55 -0.85
N PRO A 20 -0.84 11.37 -0.07
CA PRO A 20 -0.23 12.26 0.90
C PRO A 20 0.60 11.50 1.94
N GLU A 21 1.73 12.07 2.36
CA GLU A 21 2.68 11.43 3.29
C GLU A 21 2.02 11.05 4.63
N GLU A 22 1.17 11.92 5.18
CA GLU A 22 0.43 11.64 6.43
C GLU A 22 -0.46 10.39 6.30
N LEU A 23 -1.12 10.21 5.14
CA LEU A 23 -1.98 9.07 4.89
C LEU A 23 -1.16 7.78 4.71
N GLN A 24 0.01 7.88 4.08
CA GLN A 24 0.94 6.76 3.96
C GLN A 24 1.42 6.27 5.34
N SER A 25 1.87 7.19 6.19
CA SER A 25 2.36 6.86 7.54
C SER A 25 1.27 6.22 8.41
N LYS A 26 0.06 6.80 8.43
CA LYS A 26 -1.09 6.23 9.15
C LYS A 26 -1.48 4.83 8.66
N SER A 27 -1.37 4.58 7.35
CA SER A 27 -1.67 3.26 6.78
C SER A 27 -0.67 2.20 7.24
N LEU A 28 0.61 2.56 7.37
CA LEU A 28 1.64 1.67 7.89
C LEU A 28 1.44 1.36 9.38
N GLU A 29 1.11 2.37 10.19
CA GLU A 29 0.79 2.17 11.61
C GLU A 29 -0.40 1.22 11.80
N ALA A 30 -1.45 1.40 11.00
CA ALA A 30 -2.61 0.52 11.01
C ALA A 30 -2.25 -0.93 10.64
N LEU A 31 -1.36 -1.10 9.65
CA LEU A 31 -0.85 -2.42 9.26
C LEU A 31 -0.01 -3.07 10.36
N ASP A 32 0.84 -2.30 11.04
CA ASP A 32 1.66 -2.80 12.16
C ASP A 32 0.79 -3.24 13.34
N LEU A 33 -0.27 -2.50 13.65
CA LEU A 33 -1.25 -2.90 14.66
C LEU A 33 -1.98 -4.19 14.23
N ALA A 34 -2.46 -4.26 12.99
CA ALA A 34 -3.11 -5.46 12.47
C ALA A 34 -2.19 -6.69 12.49
N ARG A 35 -0.87 -6.49 12.37
CA ARG A 35 0.15 -7.54 12.50
C ARG A 35 0.29 -8.06 13.92
N THR A 36 0.18 -7.20 14.93
CA THR A 36 0.34 -7.61 16.33
C THR A 36 -0.95 -8.19 16.90
N THR A 37 -2.11 -7.69 16.48
CA THR A 37 -3.41 -8.09 17.04
C THR A 37 -4.13 -9.16 16.23
N GLY A 38 -3.69 -9.47 15.02
CA GLY A 38 -4.44 -10.30 14.08
C GLY A 38 -3.59 -11.07 13.06
N SER A 39 -4.19 -11.38 11.91
CA SER A 39 -3.55 -12.13 10.84
C SER A 39 -3.38 -11.25 9.60
N VAL A 40 -2.14 -11.11 9.13
CA VAL A 40 -1.81 -10.38 7.89
C VAL A 40 -1.20 -11.33 6.89
N LYS A 41 -1.63 -11.25 5.63
CA LYS A 41 -1.06 -12.01 4.52
C LYS A 41 0.08 -11.22 3.89
N LYS A 42 1.20 -11.87 3.62
CA LYS A 42 2.41 -11.20 3.15
C LYS A 42 2.78 -11.74 1.76
N GLY A 43 3.06 -10.82 0.85
CA GLY A 43 3.51 -11.15 -0.50
C GLY A 43 2.37 -11.22 -1.52
N THR A 44 2.71 -10.87 -2.76
CA THR A 44 1.75 -10.61 -3.84
C THR A 44 0.78 -11.77 -4.10
N ASN A 45 1.27 -13.02 -4.11
CA ASN A 45 0.44 -14.19 -4.37
C ASN A 45 -0.62 -14.45 -3.29
N GLU A 46 -0.30 -14.18 -2.02
CA GLU A 46 -1.27 -14.32 -0.93
C GLU A 46 -2.29 -13.18 -0.94
N THR A 47 -1.83 -11.96 -1.24
CA THR A 47 -2.68 -10.78 -1.38
C THR A 47 -3.73 -11.01 -2.47
N THR A 48 -3.32 -11.42 -3.68
CA THR A 48 -4.25 -11.74 -4.77
C THR A 48 -5.28 -12.78 -4.35
N LYS A 49 -4.85 -13.90 -3.78
CA LYS A 49 -5.76 -14.96 -3.32
C LYS A 49 -6.77 -14.48 -2.28
N THR A 50 -6.37 -13.57 -1.40
CA THR A 50 -7.23 -13.07 -0.32
C THR A 50 -8.27 -12.08 -0.86
N ILE A 51 -7.87 -11.26 -1.84
CA ILE A 51 -8.76 -10.36 -2.57
C ILE A 51 -9.78 -11.16 -3.38
N GLU A 52 -9.33 -12.14 -4.18
CA GLU A 52 -10.20 -12.98 -5.02
C GLU A 52 -11.22 -13.79 -4.21
N ARG A 53 -10.88 -14.14 -2.96
CA ARG A 53 -11.78 -14.84 -2.04
C ARG A 53 -12.70 -13.90 -1.24
N GLY A 54 -12.62 -12.58 -1.46
CA GLY A 54 -13.44 -11.59 -0.77
C GLY A 54 -13.15 -11.44 0.72
N MET A 55 -11.99 -11.89 1.19
CA MET A 55 -11.61 -11.82 2.61
C MET A 55 -10.72 -10.60 2.94
N ALA A 56 -10.24 -9.88 1.93
CA ALA A 56 -9.40 -8.70 2.11
C ALA A 56 -10.24 -7.51 2.62
N LYS A 57 -9.70 -6.77 3.61
CA LYS A 57 -10.37 -5.60 4.22
C LYS A 57 -9.65 -4.29 3.93
N LEU A 58 -8.33 -4.35 3.76
CA LEU A 58 -7.42 -3.23 3.51
C LEU A 58 -6.31 -3.72 2.58
#